data_AF-A0A2V9PDQ2-F1
#
_entry.id   AF-A0A2V9PDQ2-F1
#
_cell.length_a   1.000
_cell.length_b   1.000
_cell.length_c   1.000
_cell.angle_alpha   90.00
_cell.angle_beta   90.00
_cell.angle_gamma   90.00
#
_symmetry.space_group_name_H-M   'P 1'
#
loop_
_entity.id
_entity.type
_entity.pdbx_description
1 polymer ?
#
loop_
_entity_poly.entity_id
_entity_poly.type
_entity_poly.pdbx_seq_one_letter_code
_entity_poly.pdbx_strand_id
1 'polypeptide(L)'
;MQTRSLDGLSWYDSMQVSVLRRFSGGLQVQAAYTWSKSLDTSSGLFSEEADNAATGVEIPDNIRNEKGLSNFDVRHNAIINVLYELPFGKSLRGVSGQLLSGWQIGGIGTFAAGVPFTVENSANRSQNQATGSNFSDRPNLVTGASNNPTHGVSAGCTFGTGTSAITVAAGTPVGTPSHWFDPCAFVPQPLGTFGNLGRNTLIGPRRSTIDFLVNKHFRISEKRELQFRTEVFNV
;
A
#
# COMPACT_ATOMS: atom_id res chain seq x y z
N MET A 1 -21.70 -31.02 -12.47
CA MET A 1 -20.24 -30.90 -12.60
C MET A 1 -19.97 -29.49 -13.05
N GLN A 2 -19.44 -28.64 -12.17
CA GLN A 2 -19.20 -27.22 -12.49
C GLN A 2 -17.80 -27.11 -13.08
N THR A 3 -17.71 -26.78 -14.36
CA THR A 3 -16.43 -26.55 -15.04
C THR A 3 -15.92 -25.15 -14.69
N ARG A 4 -14.73 -25.06 -14.11
CA ARG A 4 -14.05 -23.78 -13.85
C ARG A 4 -13.21 -23.41 -15.07
N SER A 5 -13.38 -22.20 -15.59
CA SER A 5 -12.55 -21.63 -16.65
C SER A 5 -11.40 -20.80 -16.04
N LEU A 6 -10.20 -20.92 -16.59
CA LEU A 6 -9.01 -20.15 -16.20
C LEU A 6 -8.82 -18.89 -17.05
N ASP A 7 -9.90 -18.42 -17.68
CA ASP A 7 -9.85 -17.26 -18.54
C ASP A 7 -9.64 -16.02 -17.68
N GLY A 8 -8.57 -15.27 -17.93
CA GLY A 8 -8.22 -14.06 -17.20
C GLY A 8 -7.44 -13.13 -18.12
N LEU A 9 -7.75 -11.83 -18.06
CA LEU A 9 -7.05 -10.81 -18.82
C LEU A 9 -6.39 -9.83 -17.84
N SER A 10 -5.13 -9.50 -18.12
CA SER A 10 -4.37 -8.53 -17.33
C SER A 10 -3.75 -7.47 -18.23
N TRP A 11 -3.65 -6.24 -17.71
CA TRP A 11 -3.05 -5.09 -18.37
C TRP A 11 -2.13 -4.39 -17.38
N TYR A 12 -0.91 -4.06 -17.82
CA TYR A 12 0.08 -3.39 -17.00
C TYR A 12 0.72 -2.24 -17.76
N ASP A 13 0.59 -1.04 -17.20
CA ASP A 13 1.24 0.17 -17.69
C ASP A 13 2.18 0.72 -16.61
N SER A 14 3.38 1.16 -16.98
CA SER A 14 4.31 1.74 -16.00
C SER A 14 5.18 2.85 -16.56
N MET A 15 5.59 3.74 -15.67
CA MET A 15 6.63 4.74 -15.87
C MET A 15 7.69 4.53 -14.79
N GLN A 16 8.95 4.49 -15.20
CA GLN A 16 10.08 4.28 -14.30
C GLN A 16 11.08 5.42 -14.45
N VAL A 17 11.53 5.97 -13.33
CA VAL A 17 12.53 7.03 -13.26
C VAL A 17 13.65 6.57 -12.34
N SER A 18 14.89 6.69 -12.82
CA SER A 18 16.09 6.37 -12.05
C SER A 18 17.02 7.56 -12.04
N VAL A 19 17.50 7.92 -10.85
CA VAL A 19 18.46 9.01 -10.64
C VAL A 19 19.67 8.42 -9.94
N LEU A 20 20.83 8.58 -10.58
CA LEU A 20 22.12 8.20 -10.01
C LEU A 20 23.04 9.42 -9.99
N ARG A 21 23.29 9.93 -8.78
CA ARG A 21 24.38 10.86 -8.53
C ARG A 21 25.53 10.08 -7.87
N ARG A 22 26.60 9.87 -8.63
CA ARG A 22 27.86 9.36 -8.10
C ARG A 22 28.40 10.29 -7.03
N PHE A 23 29.14 9.74 -6.06
CA PHE A 23 29.71 10.49 -4.95
C PHE A 23 30.55 11.69 -5.47
N SER A 24 30.08 12.91 -5.21
CA SER A 24 30.72 14.14 -5.65
C SER A 24 30.37 15.28 -4.70
N GLY A 25 31.39 16.01 -4.25
CA GLY A 25 31.23 17.08 -3.28
C GLY A 25 30.69 16.60 -1.92
N GLY A 26 30.99 15.35 -1.54
CA GLY A 26 30.51 14.73 -0.31
C GLY A 26 29.12 14.09 -0.40
N LEU A 27 28.40 14.20 -1.53
CA LEU A 27 27.04 13.66 -1.67
C LEU A 27 26.96 12.56 -2.73
N GLN A 28 26.33 11.45 -2.36
CA GLN A 28 25.88 10.39 -3.25
C GLN A 28 24.37 10.20 -3.08
N VAL A 29 23.66 10.04 -4.20
CA VAL A 29 22.23 9.78 -4.22
C VAL A 29 21.93 8.70 -5.25
N GLN A 30 21.12 7.74 -4.88
CA GLN A 30 20.50 6.78 -5.80
C GLN A 30 19.01 6.75 -5.50
N ALA A 31 18.18 7.03 -6.49
CA ALA A 31 16.73 6.96 -6.35
C ALA A 31 16.13 6.20 -7.52
N ALA A 32 15.18 5.33 -7.23
CA ALA A 32 14.36 4.64 -8.21
C ALA A 32 12.88 4.88 -7.86
N TYR A 33 12.09 5.25 -8.86
CA TYR A 33 10.67 5.48 -8.73
C TYR A 33 9.92 4.80 -9.85
N THR A 34 8.90 4.04 -9.48
CA THR A 34 7.98 3.38 -10.40
C THR A 34 6.57 3.89 -10.12
N TRP A 35 5.95 4.48 -11.13
CA TRP A 35 4.50 4.63 -11.20
C TRP A 35 3.96 3.49 -12.04
N SER A 36 2.94 2.78 -11.55
CA SER A 36 2.35 1.67 -12.31
C SER A 36 0.84 1.57 -12.16
N LYS A 37 0.21 0.95 -13.16
CA LYS A 37 -1.20 0.59 -13.17
C LYS A 37 -1.32 -0.86 -13.61
N SER A 38 -1.65 -1.73 -12.68
CA SER A 38 -2.03 -3.12 -12.94
C SER A 38 -3.55 -3.25 -12.86
N LEU A 39 -4.15 -3.72 -13.96
CA LEU A 39 -5.56 -4.08 -14.03
C LEU A 39 -5.66 -5.55 -14.39
N ASP A 40 -6.66 -6.24 -13.87
CA ASP A 40 -7.01 -7.57 -14.34
C ASP A 40 -8.51 -7.83 -14.22
N THR A 41 -8.99 -8.92 -14.79
CA THR A 41 -10.37 -9.41 -14.60
C THR A 41 -10.46 -10.44 -13.47
N SER A 42 -9.33 -10.99 -13.05
CA SER A 42 -9.19 -11.83 -11.87
C SER A 42 -7.72 -11.79 -11.41
N SER A 43 -7.51 -11.56 -10.12
CA SER A 43 -6.17 -11.59 -9.50
C SER A 43 -5.86 -12.93 -8.81
N GLY A 44 -6.84 -13.85 -8.80
CA GLY A 44 -6.80 -15.12 -8.08
C GLY A 44 -8.10 -15.91 -8.29
N LEU A 45 -8.03 -17.23 -8.16
CA LEU A 45 -9.17 -18.15 -8.24
C LEU A 45 -9.86 -18.33 -6.89
N PHE A 46 -9.13 -18.09 -5.79
CA PHE A 46 -9.55 -18.25 -4.41
C PHE A 46 -9.10 -17.04 -3.57
N SER A 47 -9.82 -16.77 -2.47
CA SER A 47 -9.44 -15.74 -1.50
C SER A 47 -8.19 -16.09 -0.68
N GLU A 48 -7.62 -17.29 -0.87
CA GLU A 48 -6.47 -17.81 -0.13
C GLU A 48 -5.13 -17.47 -0.80
N GLU A 49 -5.15 -16.95 -2.04
CA GLU A 49 -3.95 -16.66 -2.82
C GLU A 49 -3.38 -15.26 -2.50
N ALA A 50 -4.21 -14.37 -1.95
CA ALA A 50 -3.78 -13.13 -1.33
C ALA A 50 -4.83 -12.70 -0.27
N ASP A 51 -4.38 -12.25 0.91
CA ASP A 51 -5.27 -11.84 2.01
C ASP A 51 -6.26 -10.72 1.65
N ASN A 52 -5.96 -9.95 0.59
CA ASN A 52 -6.80 -8.87 0.06
C ASN A 52 -7.58 -9.26 -1.22
N ALA A 53 -7.56 -10.54 -1.61
CA ALA A 53 -8.28 -11.02 -2.77
C ALA A 53 -9.77 -11.08 -2.52
N ALA A 54 -10.54 -10.57 -3.49
CA ALA A 54 -11.98 -10.81 -3.52
C ALA A 54 -12.26 -12.31 -3.66
N THR A 55 -13.38 -12.76 -3.10
CA THR A 55 -13.89 -14.12 -3.15
C THR A 55 -14.45 -14.42 -4.56
N GLY A 56 -13.54 -14.50 -5.55
CA GLY A 56 -13.84 -14.91 -6.92
C GLY A 56 -14.57 -13.89 -7.79
N VAL A 57 -15.02 -14.35 -8.96
CA VAL A 57 -15.77 -13.57 -9.96
C VAL A 57 -17.25 -13.53 -9.57
N GLU A 58 -17.81 -12.34 -9.34
CA GLU A 58 -19.20 -12.17 -8.92
C GLU A 58 -20.18 -12.42 -10.08
N ILE A 59 -19.84 -11.96 -11.29
CA ILE A 59 -20.66 -12.12 -12.50
C ILE A 59 -19.92 -13.02 -13.51
N PRO A 60 -20.18 -14.34 -13.52
CA PRO A 60 -19.43 -15.30 -14.34
C PRO A 60 -19.71 -15.17 -15.83
N ASP A 61 -20.90 -14.68 -16.20
CA ASP A 61 -21.37 -14.63 -17.59
C ASP A 61 -20.53 -13.71 -18.48
N ASN A 62 -19.84 -12.72 -17.88
CA ASN A 62 -18.92 -11.87 -18.60
C ASN A 62 -17.80 -11.37 -17.69
N ILE A 63 -16.65 -12.06 -17.75
CA ILE A 63 -15.48 -11.73 -16.94
C ILE A 63 -14.92 -10.32 -17.18
N ARG A 64 -15.26 -9.66 -18.30
CA ARG A 64 -14.85 -8.27 -18.54
C ARG A 64 -15.51 -7.30 -17.55
N ASN A 65 -16.66 -7.66 -16.97
CA ASN A 65 -17.33 -6.87 -15.94
C ASN A 65 -16.55 -6.86 -14.61
N GLU A 66 -15.63 -7.82 -14.43
CA GLU A 66 -14.78 -7.85 -13.25
C GLU A 66 -13.54 -6.98 -13.37
N LYS A 67 -13.30 -6.32 -14.51
CA LYS A 67 -12.09 -5.51 -14.71
C LYS A 67 -11.92 -4.46 -13.61
N GLY A 68 -10.86 -4.61 -12.82
CA GLY A 68 -10.52 -3.74 -11.70
C GLY A 68 -9.02 -3.65 -11.51
N LEU A 69 -8.58 -2.95 -10.46
CA LEU A 69 -7.17 -2.96 -10.07
C LEU A 69 -6.75 -4.37 -9.65
N SER A 70 -5.54 -4.79 -10.01
CA SER A 70 -4.99 -6.06 -9.52
C SER A 70 -4.76 -6.02 -8.01
N ASN A 71 -4.90 -7.13 -7.28
CA ASN A 71 -4.63 -7.20 -5.83
C ASN A 71 -3.21 -6.74 -5.45
N PHE A 72 -2.29 -6.79 -6.40
CA PHE A 72 -0.89 -6.40 -6.26
C PHE A 72 -0.55 -5.08 -7.00
N ASP A 73 -1.55 -4.27 -7.37
CA ASP A 73 -1.32 -2.92 -7.90
C ASP A 73 -0.67 -2.04 -6.84
N VAL A 74 0.60 -1.72 -7.02
CA VAL A 74 1.30 -0.70 -6.23
C VAL A 74 1.48 0.53 -7.12
N ARG A 75 0.57 1.49 -6.95
CA ARG A 75 0.50 2.69 -7.81
C ARG A 75 1.80 3.48 -7.87
N HIS A 76 2.45 3.61 -6.72
CA HIS A 76 3.67 4.36 -6.53
C HIS A 76 4.61 3.53 -5.68
N ASN A 77 5.83 3.32 -6.16
CA ASN A 77 6.90 2.69 -5.41
C ASN A 77 8.19 3.49 -5.57
N ALA A 78 8.79 3.92 -4.47
CA ALA A 78 10.01 4.73 -4.47
C ALA A 78 11.03 4.13 -3.49
N ILE A 79 12.27 4.01 -3.93
CA ILE A 79 13.41 3.65 -3.09
C ILE A 79 14.47 4.72 -3.27
N ILE A 80 14.89 5.34 -2.17
CA ILE A 80 15.83 6.47 -2.17
C ILE A 80 16.95 6.20 -1.18
N ASN A 81 18.17 6.14 -1.68
CA ASN A 81 19.40 5.98 -0.92
C ASN A 81 20.19 7.30 -0.97
N VAL A 82 20.56 7.83 0.19
CA VAL A 82 21.37 9.04 0.31
C VAL A 82 22.54 8.76 1.23
N LEU A 83 23.72 9.23 0.83
CA LEU A 83 24.92 9.27 1.67
C LEU A 83 25.56 10.65 1.54
N TYR A 84 25.77 11.32 2.68
CA TYR A 84 26.34 12.64 2.74
C TYR A 84 27.49 12.71 3.76
N GLU A 85 28.68 13.04 3.29
CA GLU A 85 29.84 13.36 4.11
C GLU A 85 29.81 14.82 4.53
N LEU A 86 29.76 15.06 5.84
CA LEU A 86 29.63 16.38 6.39
C LEU A 86 30.91 17.21 6.15
N PRO A 87 30.80 18.47 5.70
CA PRO A 87 31.96 19.26 5.27
C PRO A 87 32.72 19.93 6.42
N PHE A 88 32.22 19.86 7.66
CA PHE A 88 32.83 20.55 8.80
C PHE A 88 34.03 19.80 9.38
N GLY A 89 34.89 20.52 10.11
CA GLY A 89 36.05 19.97 10.79
C GLY A 89 37.26 19.62 9.91
N LYS A 90 37.13 19.66 8.57
CA LYS A 90 38.19 19.28 7.62
C LYS A 90 39.42 20.19 7.65
N SER A 91 39.27 21.46 8.03
CA SER A 91 40.37 22.43 8.14
C SER A 91 40.96 22.54 9.54
N LEU A 92 40.34 21.92 10.55
CA LEU A 92 40.79 21.98 11.94
C LEU A 92 41.94 21.00 12.17
N ARG A 93 42.90 21.38 13.01
CA ARG A 93 44.07 20.56 13.36
C ARG A 93 43.97 20.02 14.79
N GLY A 94 44.67 18.92 15.07
CA GLY A 94 44.72 18.32 16.40
C GLY A 94 43.41 17.62 16.80
N VAL A 95 43.17 17.53 18.11
CA VAL A 95 42.05 16.78 18.68
C VAL A 95 40.69 17.30 18.20
N SER A 96 40.54 18.62 18.03
CA SER A 96 39.30 19.23 17.54
C SER A 96 38.99 18.85 16.09
N GLY A 97 40.00 18.80 15.21
CA GLY A 97 39.83 18.32 13.84
C GLY A 97 39.45 16.84 13.78
N GLN A 98 40.06 16.03 14.64
CA GLN A 98 39.75 14.60 14.73
C GLN A 98 38.33 14.32 15.24
N LEU A 99 37.84 15.08 16.23
CA LEU A 99 36.49 14.93 16.77
C LEU A 99 35.41 15.46 15.83
N LEU A 100 35.69 16.51 15.06
CA LEU A 100 34.69 17.18 14.24
C LEU A 100 34.69 16.76 12.77
N SER A 101 35.74 16.14 12.22
CA SER A 101 35.78 15.71 10.79
C SER A 101 35.35 14.26 10.56
N GLY A 102 35.15 13.81 9.32
CA GLY A 102 34.94 12.38 9.03
C GLY A 102 33.56 11.83 9.41
N TRP A 103 32.59 12.71 9.68
CA TRP A 103 31.20 12.32 9.85
C TRP A 103 30.53 12.10 8.49
N GLN A 104 29.82 11.00 8.37
CA GLN A 104 28.96 10.69 7.24
C GLN A 104 27.58 10.33 7.78
N ILE A 105 26.55 10.88 7.17
CA ILE A 105 25.16 10.53 7.45
C ILE A 105 24.56 9.91 6.20
N GLY A 106 23.69 8.95 6.38
CA GLY A 106 23.00 8.32 5.27
C GLY A 106 21.63 7.84 5.68
N GLY A 107 20.86 7.45 4.67
CA GLY A 107 19.58 6.81 4.89
C GLY A 107 19.03 6.15 3.64
N ILE A 108 18.13 5.21 3.88
CA ILE A 108 17.37 4.50 2.87
C ILE A 108 15.89 4.72 3.18
N GLY A 109 15.17 5.30 2.23
CA GLY A 109 13.73 5.47 2.32
C GLY A 109 13.03 4.58 1.31
N THR A 110 12.10 3.75 1.77
CA THR A 110 11.21 2.94 0.93
C THR A 110 9.77 3.44 1.11
N PHE A 111 9.14 3.87 0.03
CA PHE A 111 7.80 4.43 0.03
C PHE A 111 6.93 3.72 -1.00
N ALA A 112 5.88 3.04 -0.53
CA ALA A 112 4.93 2.34 -1.39
C ALA A 112 3.50 2.82 -1.12
N ALA A 113 2.74 3.01 -2.19
CA ALA A 113 1.30 3.17 -2.11
C ALA A 113 0.67 1.88 -1.53
N GLY A 114 -0.52 2.01 -0.95
CA GLY A 114 -1.28 0.84 -0.52
C GLY A 114 -1.72 -0.02 -1.69
N VAL A 115 -1.92 -1.30 -1.40
CA VAL A 115 -2.51 -2.25 -2.35
C VAL A 115 -4.03 -2.14 -2.32
N PRO A 116 -4.71 -2.36 -3.45
CA PRO A 116 -6.15 -2.28 -3.48
C PRO A 116 -6.80 -3.52 -2.87
N PHE A 117 -8.03 -3.39 -2.40
CA PHE A 117 -8.82 -4.48 -1.85
C PHE A 117 -10.32 -4.25 -2.09
N THR A 118 -11.11 -5.30 -1.93
CA THR A 118 -12.56 -5.28 -2.12
C THR A 118 -13.25 -5.44 -0.77
N VAL A 119 -14.32 -4.66 -0.54
CA VAL A 119 -15.25 -4.93 0.55
C VAL A 119 -16.34 -5.84 0.06
N GLU A 120 -16.73 -6.79 0.91
CA GLU A 120 -17.73 -7.81 0.59
C GLU A 120 -18.80 -7.81 1.66
N ASN A 121 -19.99 -8.30 1.29
CA ASN A 121 -21.01 -8.61 2.28
C ASN A 121 -20.56 -9.80 3.14
N SER A 122 -21.34 -10.13 4.16
CA SER A 122 -21.09 -11.33 4.98
C SER A 122 -21.70 -12.61 4.39
N ALA A 123 -22.36 -12.54 3.23
CA ALA A 123 -23.06 -13.67 2.60
C ALA A 123 -23.24 -13.48 1.09
N ASN A 124 -23.47 -14.59 0.37
CA ASN A 124 -23.98 -14.60 -1.00
C ASN A 124 -25.46 -14.20 -1.00
N ARG A 125 -25.76 -12.96 -1.38
CA ARG A 125 -27.11 -12.40 -1.44
C ARG A 125 -27.74 -12.55 -2.82
N SER A 126 -26.93 -12.68 -3.87
CA SER A 126 -27.34 -12.89 -5.27
C SER A 126 -27.94 -14.28 -5.48
N GLN A 127 -27.59 -15.24 -4.62
CA GLN A 127 -27.94 -16.66 -4.73
C GLN A 127 -27.55 -17.27 -6.08
N ASN A 128 -26.54 -16.70 -6.74
CA ASN A 128 -26.10 -17.14 -8.07
C ASN A 128 -25.53 -18.56 -8.08
N GLN A 129 -25.16 -19.11 -6.91
CA GLN A 129 -24.47 -20.41 -6.71
C GLN A 129 -23.22 -20.59 -7.59
N ALA A 130 -22.78 -19.54 -8.29
CA ALA A 130 -21.80 -19.64 -9.35
C ALA A 130 -20.38 -19.72 -8.79
N THR A 131 -20.18 -19.27 -7.56
CA THR A 131 -18.90 -19.33 -6.87
C THR A 131 -18.84 -20.40 -5.79
N GLY A 132 -20.00 -20.91 -5.33
CA GLY A 132 -20.12 -21.88 -4.22
C GLY A 132 -20.64 -21.23 -2.94
N SER A 133 -20.90 -22.01 -1.90
CA SER A 133 -21.60 -21.57 -0.67
C SER A 133 -20.81 -20.66 0.28
N ASN A 134 -19.53 -20.38 0.00
CA ASN A 134 -18.61 -19.65 0.90
C ASN A 134 -18.18 -18.27 0.36
N PHE A 135 -18.76 -17.81 -0.73
CA PHE A 135 -18.32 -16.59 -1.42
C PHE A 135 -19.29 -15.44 -1.16
N SER A 136 -18.77 -14.24 -0.95
CA SER A 136 -19.56 -13.07 -0.57
C SER A 136 -19.64 -12.09 -1.72
N ASP A 137 -20.85 -11.65 -2.03
CA ASP A 137 -21.05 -10.66 -3.08
C ASP A 137 -20.52 -9.29 -2.63
N ARG A 138 -20.17 -8.43 -3.59
CA ARG A 138 -19.87 -7.03 -3.29
C ARG A 138 -21.16 -6.28 -2.93
N PRO A 139 -21.09 -5.25 -2.07
CA PRO A 139 -22.25 -4.44 -1.73
C PRO A 139 -22.59 -3.44 -2.85
N ASN A 140 -23.66 -2.68 -2.64
CA ASN A 140 -23.91 -1.45 -3.39
C ASN A 140 -23.17 -0.27 -2.76
N LEU A 141 -22.60 0.60 -3.59
CA LEU A 141 -22.13 1.91 -3.20
C LEU A 141 -23.33 2.87 -3.02
N VAL A 142 -23.39 3.55 -1.89
CA VAL A 142 -24.40 4.60 -1.64
C VAL A 142 -24.25 5.72 -2.66
N THR A 143 -25.37 6.22 -3.18
CA THR A 143 -25.36 7.30 -4.16
C THR A 143 -24.64 8.53 -3.63
N GLY A 144 -23.63 8.99 -4.37
CA GLY A 144 -22.79 10.15 -3.99
C GLY A 144 -21.62 9.82 -3.06
N ALA A 145 -21.51 8.59 -2.58
CA ALA A 145 -20.35 8.15 -1.78
C ALA A 145 -19.11 7.89 -2.65
N SER A 146 -17.93 7.99 -2.05
CA SER A 146 -16.65 7.67 -2.70
C SER A 146 -16.50 6.14 -2.83
N ASN A 147 -15.98 5.67 -3.97
CA ASN A 147 -15.59 4.27 -4.16
C ASN A 147 -14.30 3.89 -3.40
N ASN A 148 -13.59 4.88 -2.84
CA ASN A 148 -12.45 4.73 -1.95
C ASN A 148 -12.61 5.70 -0.75
N PRO A 149 -13.48 5.39 0.23
CA PRO A 149 -13.83 6.31 1.31
C PRO A 149 -12.82 6.25 2.47
N THR A 150 -11.53 6.47 2.19
CA THR A 150 -10.42 6.33 3.17
C THR A 150 -9.97 7.64 3.81
N HIS A 151 -10.65 8.75 3.54
CA HIS A 151 -10.32 10.07 4.08
C HIS A 151 -11.58 10.86 4.41
N GLY A 152 -11.51 11.71 5.45
CA GLY A 152 -12.61 12.55 5.89
C GLY A 152 -13.29 12.00 7.14
N VAL A 153 -14.61 12.10 7.18
CA VAL A 153 -15.45 11.63 8.30
C VAL A 153 -16.63 10.82 7.78
N SER A 154 -17.05 9.83 8.57
CA SER A 154 -18.22 9.00 8.23
C SER A 154 -19.52 9.79 8.35
N ALA A 155 -20.47 9.51 7.44
CA ALA A 155 -21.85 9.98 7.54
C ALA A 155 -22.64 9.30 8.68
N GLY A 156 -22.11 8.20 9.21
CA GLY A 156 -22.71 7.40 10.27
C GLY A 156 -23.74 6.40 9.74
N CYS A 157 -23.74 5.21 10.33
CA CYS A 157 -24.64 4.12 9.97
C CYS A 157 -24.64 3.04 11.05
N THR A 158 -25.62 2.14 10.97
CA THR A 158 -25.70 0.96 11.84
C THR A 158 -25.88 -0.29 10.98
N PHE A 159 -24.98 -1.25 11.15
CA PHE A 159 -25.06 -2.57 10.51
C PHE A 159 -25.64 -3.60 11.49
N GLY A 160 -26.49 -4.48 10.98
CA GLY A 160 -27.10 -5.55 11.78
C GLY A 160 -28.28 -5.06 12.64
N THR A 161 -28.79 -5.96 13.47
CA THR A 161 -29.97 -5.72 14.32
C THR A 161 -29.70 -6.20 15.75
N GLY A 162 -30.28 -5.53 16.73
CA GLY A 162 -30.18 -5.94 18.15
C GLY A 162 -28.81 -5.65 18.78
N THR A 163 -28.41 -6.45 19.76
CA THR A 163 -27.19 -6.24 20.58
C THR A 163 -25.88 -6.49 19.84
N SER A 164 -25.91 -7.09 18.64
CA SER A 164 -24.75 -7.29 17.77
C SER A 164 -24.62 -6.21 16.68
N ALA A 165 -25.45 -5.17 16.73
CA ALA A 165 -25.39 -4.10 15.74
C ALA A 165 -24.10 -3.29 15.89
N ILE A 166 -23.36 -3.12 14.79
CA ILE A 166 -22.17 -2.29 14.74
C ILE A 166 -22.60 -0.90 14.31
N THR A 167 -22.43 0.09 15.18
CA THR A 167 -22.76 1.49 14.87
C THR A 167 -21.51 2.31 14.69
N VAL A 168 -21.40 2.98 13.54
CA VAL A 168 -20.44 4.03 13.28
C VAL A 168 -21.13 5.36 13.49
N ALA A 169 -20.66 6.15 14.44
CA ALA A 169 -21.21 7.48 14.68
C ALA A 169 -20.88 8.43 13.52
N ALA A 170 -21.82 9.33 13.19
CA ALA A 170 -21.56 10.41 12.26
C ALA A 170 -20.42 11.30 12.78
N GLY A 171 -19.51 11.72 11.89
CA GLY A 171 -18.33 12.50 12.27
C GLY A 171 -17.12 11.65 12.71
N THR A 172 -17.24 10.32 12.76
CA THR A 172 -16.10 9.43 13.03
C THR A 172 -15.00 9.64 11.97
N PRO A 173 -13.75 9.96 12.35
CA PRO A 173 -12.66 10.12 11.39
C PRO A 173 -12.30 8.81 10.69
N VAL A 174 -12.07 8.87 9.38
CA VAL A 174 -11.63 7.72 8.57
C VAL A 174 -10.22 7.93 8.01
N GLY A 175 -9.54 6.84 7.63
CA GLY A 175 -8.11 6.85 7.30
C GLY A 175 -7.20 6.67 8.52
N THR A 176 -7.76 6.19 9.63
CA THR A 176 -7.01 5.90 10.87
C THR A 176 -6.68 4.41 10.97
N PRO A 177 -5.71 4.00 11.80
CA PRO A 177 -5.39 2.58 11.97
C PRO A 177 -6.57 1.71 12.44
N SER A 178 -7.50 2.27 13.21
CA SER A 178 -8.71 1.58 13.70
C SER A 178 -9.92 1.73 12.79
N HIS A 179 -9.92 2.71 11.88
CA HIS A 179 -11.02 3.00 10.97
C HIS A 179 -10.44 3.48 9.64
N TRP A 180 -9.91 2.54 8.85
CA TRP A 180 -9.19 2.89 7.61
C TRP A 180 -10.12 3.43 6.52
N PHE A 181 -11.31 2.86 6.37
CA PHE A 181 -12.31 3.28 5.38
C PHE A 181 -13.68 3.41 6.03
N ASP A 182 -14.56 4.25 5.48
CA ASP A 182 -15.94 4.38 5.93
C ASP A 182 -16.79 3.20 5.42
N PRO A 183 -17.24 2.28 6.29
CA PRO A 183 -18.14 1.21 5.86
C PRO A 183 -19.52 1.77 5.48
N CYS A 184 -19.91 2.95 5.98
CA CYS A 184 -21.22 3.56 5.72
C CYS A 184 -21.39 4.04 4.27
N ALA A 185 -20.32 4.05 3.48
CA ALA A 185 -20.39 4.26 2.03
C ALA A 185 -21.05 3.08 1.30
N PHE A 186 -21.24 1.94 1.96
CA PHE A 186 -21.74 0.71 1.35
C PHE A 186 -23.02 0.24 2.02
N VAL A 187 -23.94 -0.30 1.20
CA VAL A 187 -25.17 -0.92 1.66
C VAL A 187 -25.33 -2.30 1.03
N PRO A 188 -25.84 -3.29 1.78
CA PRO A 188 -26.15 -4.60 1.19
C PRO A 188 -27.13 -4.43 0.02
N GLN A 189 -26.80 -5.04 -1.11
CA GLN A 189 -27.67 -5.08 -2.28
C GLN A 189 -28.95 -5.88 -1.99
N PRO A 190 -30.06 -5.65 -2.72
CA PRO A 190 -31.25 -6.48 -2.61
C PRO A 190 -30.97 -7.98 -2.80
N LEU A 191 -31.72 -8.84 -2.11
CA LEU A 191 -31.60 -10.29 -2.30
C LEU A 191 -31.96 -10.66 -3.75
N GLY A 192 -31.18 -11.58 -4.34
CA GLY A 192 -31.30 -11.98 -5.73
C GLY A 192 -30.67 -11.02 -6.74
N THR A 193 -29.90 -10.03 -6.28
CA THR A 193 -29.20 -9.07 -7.15
C THR A 193 -27.71 -9.01 -6.84
N PHE A 194 -26.91 -8.58 -7.83
CA PHE A 194 -25.50 -8.28 -7.68
C PHE A 194 -25.26 -6.86 -7.15
N GLY A 195 -24.15 -6.67 -6.45
CA GLY A 195 -23.70 -5.34 -6.06
C GLY A 195 -23.29 -4.50 -7.28
N ASN A 196 -23.28 -3.18 -7.09
CA ASN A 196 -22.76 -2.24 -8.10
C ASN A 196 -21.33 -1.75 -7.80
N LEU A 197 -20.73 -2.18 -6.68
CA LEU A 197 -19.36 -1.85 -6.36
C LEU A 197 -18.39 -2.60 -7.28
N GLY A 198 -17.44 -1.88 -7.84
CA GLY A 198 -16.38 -2.50 -8.66
C GLY A 198 -15.39 -3.31 -7.81
N ARG A 199 -14.59 -4.15 -8.47
CA ARG A 199 -13.49 -4.87 -7.81
C ARG A 199 -12.38 -3.90 -7.43
N ASN A 200 -11.81 -4.11 -6.24
CA ASN A 200 -10.56 -3.50 -5.81
C ASN A 200 -10.56 -1.98 -5.87
N THR A 201 -11.67 -1.37 -5.47
CA THR A 201 -11.83 0.10 -5.49
C THR A 201 -11.21 0.77 -4.28
N LEU A 202 -11.13 0.08 -3.13
CA LEU A 202 -10.53 0.63 -1.93
C LEU A 202 -9.02 0.44 -1.95
N ILE A 203 -8.28 1.46 -1.51
CA ILE A 203 -6.82 1.41 -1.44
C ILE A 203 -6.39 1.31 0.02
N GLY A 204 -5.55 0.32 0.33
CA GLY A 204 -5.01 0.11 1.66
C GLY A 204 -4.09 1.23 2.15
N PRO A 205 -3.63 1.15 3.41
CA PRO A 205 -2.63 2.08 3.95
C PRO A 205 -1.35 2.08 3.13
N ARG A 206 -0.73 3.25 3.05
CA ARG A 206 0.60 3.41 2.47
C ARG A 206 1.65 2.85 3.41
N ARG A 207 2.76 2.40 2.84
CA ARG A 207 3.95 1.98 3.60
C ARG A 207 5.07 3.00 3.39
N SER A 208 5.64 3.46 4.49
CA SER A 208 6.85 4.27 4.51
C SER A 208 7.79 3.72 5.57
N THR A 209 9.00 3.38 5.15
CA THR A 209 10.05 2.88 6.04
C THR A 209 11.29 3.69 5.76
N ILE A 210 11.88 4.25 6.82
CA ILE A 210 13.14 4.99 6.72
C ILE A 210 14.15 4.36 7.67
N ASP A 211 15.31 4.01 7.10
CA ASP A 211 16.46 3.55 7.85
C ASP A 211 17.53 4.65 7.81
N PHE A 212 18.13 4.94 8.96
CA PHE A 212 19.16 5.96 9.11
C PHE A 212 20.50 5.36 9.51
N LEU A 213 21.57 5.98 9.02
CA LEU A 213 22.95 5.60 9.27
C LEU A 213 23.75 6.84 9.67
N VAL A 214 24.56 6.71 10.71
CA VAL A 214 25.62 7.66 11.03
C VAL A 214 26.93 6.90 11.13
N ASN A 215 27.90 7.32 10.33
CA ASN A 215 29.27 6.85 10.37
C ASN A 215 30.19 7.98 10.84
N LYS A 216 31.17 7.61 11.64
CA LYS A 216 32.24 8.50 12.08
C LYS A 216 33.57 7.80 11.87
N HIS A 217 34.40 8.40 11.04
CA HIS A 217 35.75 7.94 10.75
C HIS A 217 36.77 8.70 11.60
N PHE A 218 37.62 7.97 12.32
CA PHE A 218 38.73 8.49 13.11
C PHE A 218 40.05 7.97 12.53
N ARG A 219 40.83 8.85 11.91
CA ARG A 219 42.17 8.50 11.42
C ARG A 219 43.19 8.53 12.55
N ILE A 220 43.66 7.38 13.00
CA ILE A 220 44.62 7.26 14.11
C ILE A 220 46.06 7.46 13.59
N SER A 221 46.35 6.97 12.40
CA SER A 221 47.60 7.20 11.68
C SER A 221 47.36 7.15 10.17
N GLU A 222 48.41 7.35 9.36
CA GLU A 222 48.32 7.24 7.89
C GLU A 222 47.87 5.85 7.40
N LYS A 223 47.98 4.81 8.26
CA LYS A 223 47.64 3.43 7.93
C LYS A 223 46.52 2.84 8.80
N ARG A 224 45.99 3.60 9.76
CA ARG A 224 45.02 3.10 10.74
C ARG A 224 43.83 4.04 10.84
N GLU A 225 42.65 3.50 10.61
CA GLU A 225 41.37 4.19 10.72
C GLU A 225 40.44 3.37 11.62
N LEU A 226 39.72 4.06 12.51
CA LEU A 226 38.69 3.49 13.36
C LEU A 226 37.35 4.08 12.94
N GLN A 227 36.38 3.22 12.62
CA GLN A 227 35.03 3.63 12.23
C GLN A 227 34.05 3.31 13.35
N PHE A 228 33.24 4.28 13.73
CA PHE A 228 32.04 4.07 14.53
C PHE A 228 30.82 4.18 13.62
N ARG A 229 29.93 3.19 13.71
CA ARG A 229 28.70 3.11 12.92
C ARG A 229 27.51 2.95 13.84
N THR A 230 26.47 3.73 13.60
CA THR A 230 25.18 3.63 14.28
C THR A 230 24.09 3.58 13.24
N GLU A 231 23.15 2.66 13.41
CA GLU A 231 22.02 2.44 12.51
C GLU A 231 20.73 2.45 13.31
N VAL A 232 19.70 3.06 12.73
CA VAL A 232 18.35 3.07 13.27
C VAL A 232 17.42 2.62 12.15
N PHE A 233 16.67 1.55 12.42
CA PHE A 233 15.83 0.91 11.41
C PHE A 233 14.36 1.22 11.66
N ASN A 234 13.60 1.32 10.57
CA ASN A 234 12.14 1.44 10.57
C ASN A 234 11.62 2.60 11.43
N VAL A 235 12.16 3.79 11.16
CA VAL A 235 11.77 5.07 11.78
C VAL A 235 10.60 5.71 11.04
#